data_AF-A0ABD2MN61-F1
#
_entry.id   AF-A0ABD2MN61-F1
#
_cell.length_a   1.000
_cell.length_b   1.000
_cell.length_c   1.000
_cell.angle_alpha   90.00
_cell.angle_beta   90.00
_cell.angle_gamma   90.00
#
_symmetry.space_group_name_H-M   'P 1'
#
loop_
_entity.id
_entity.type
_entity.pdbx_description
1 polymer ?
#
loop_
_entity_poly.entity_id
_entity_poly.type
_entity_poly.pdbx_seq_one_letter_code
_entity_poly.pdbx_strand_id
1 'polypeptide(L)' 'IGAERIIRNQIDYIIEYRRFRNFIRSVKTYQEAVIHSDYVLLLVRMRLCLKKTIGKNMKLQTDIRKLKNHDIR' A
#
# COMPACT_ATOMS: atom_id res chain seq x y z
N ILE A 1 18.13 -34.78 -17.13
CA ILE A 1 17.24 -33.60 -17.29
C ILE A 1 17.31 -32.88 -15.96
N GLY A 2 18.17 -31.86 -15.88
CA GLY A 2 18.53 -31.21 -14.62
C GLY A 2 17.35 -30.44 -14.06
N ALA A 3 17.05 -30.63 -12.77
CA ALA A 3 16.12 -29.77 -12.06
C ALA A 3 16.73 -28.36 -11.98
N GLU A 4 16.26 -27.44 -12.83
CA GLU A 4 16.56 -26.02 -12.64
C GLU A 4 16.09 -25.62 -11.24
N ARG A 5 17.02 -25.12 -10.43
CA ARG A 5 16.74 -24.69 -9.07
C ARG A 5 16.04 -23.33 -9.16
N ILE A 6 14.70 -23.33 -9.18
CA ILE A 6 13.90 -22.10 -9.18
C ILE A 6 14.13 -21.39 -7.84
N ILE A 7 14.92 -20.32 -7.85
CA ILE A 7 15.14 -19.47 -6.67
C ILE A 7 13.97 -18.48 -6.60
N ARG A 8 13.08 -18.65 -5.63
CA ARG A 8 12.02 -17.68 -5.34
C ARG A 8 12.58 -16.59 -4.44
N ASN A 9 12.75 -15.39 -4.98
CA ASN A 9 13.14 -14.22 -4.20
C ASN A 9 11.90 -13.61 -3.52
N GLN A 10 11.84 -13.63 -2.19
CA GLN A 10 10.77 -12.97 -1.45
C GLN A 10 11.19 -11.53 -1.13
N ILE A 11 10.61 -10.56 -1.84
CA ILE A 11 10.88 -9.12 -1.65
C ILE A 11 9.70 -8.37 -1.04
N ASP A 12 8.52 -8.98 -1.01
CA ASP A 12 7.31 -8.41 -0.45
C ASP A 12 7.13 -8.79 1.03
N TYR A 13 6.91 -7.77 1.87
CA TYR A 13 6.73 -7.93 3.31
C TYR A 13 5.63 -7.03 3.84
N ILE A 14 4.92 -7.52 4.85
CA ILE A 14 4.01 -6.73 5.68
C ILE A 14 4.71 -6.52 7.02
N ILE A 15 4.91 -5.25 7.38
CA ILE A 15 5.61 -4.88 8.60
C ILE A 15 4.58 -4.37 9.61
N GLU A 16 4.44 -5.06 10.73
CA GLU A 16 3.65 -4.59 11.87
C GLU A 16 4.47 -4.44 13.15
N TYR A 17 4.03 -3.53 14.02
CA TYR A 17 4.56 -3.46 15.37
C TYR A 17 4.23 -4.73 16.15
N ARG A 18 5.19 -5.20 16.95
CA ARG A 18 5.06 -6.43 17.76
C ARG A 18 3.78 -6.50 18.57
N ARG A 19 3.31 -5.37 19.11
CA ARG A 19 2.08 -5.26 19.91
C ARG A 19 0.79 -5.60 19.15
N PHE A 20 0.81 -5.61 17.82
CA PHE A 20 -0.36 -5.86 16.96
C PHE A 20 -0.35 -7.23 16.27
N ARG A 21 0.67 -8.07 16.55
CA ARG A 21 0.75 -9.42 15.97
C ARG A 21 -0.46 -10.29 16.32
N ASN A 22 -1.03 -10.10 17.50
CA ASN A 22 -2.25 -10.77 17.94
C ASN A 22 -3.50 -10.40 17.11
N PHE A 23 -3.46 -9.33 16.33
CA PHE A 23 -4.55 -8.95 15.42
C PHE A 23 -4.49 -9.68 14.09
N ILE A 24 -3.36 -10.31 13.75
CA ILE A 24 -3.21 -11.04 12.49
C ILE A 24 -3.90 -12.39 12.61
N ARG A 25 -4.79 -12.68 11.65
CA ARG A 25 -5.50 -13.95 11.53
C ARG A 25 -4.82 -14.91 10.57
N SER A 26 -4.28 -14.39 9.47
CA SER A 26 -3.55 -15.18 8.49
C SER A 26 -2.76 -14.28 7.54
N VAL A 27 -1.64 -14.79 7.03
CA VAL A 27 -0.88 -14.19 5.94
C VAL A 27 -0.77 -15.24 4.83
N LYS A 28 -1.01 -14.84 3.57
CA LYS A 28 -0.98 -15.74 2.42
C LYS A 28 -0.37 -15.05 1.21
N THR A 29 0.34 -15.82 0.41
CA THR A 29 0.81 -15.41 -0.92
C THR A 29 -0.08 -16.03 -1.98
N TYR A 30 -0.42 -15.26 -3.01
CA TYR A 30 -1.22 -15.72 -4.14
C TYR A 30 -0.46 -15.43 -5.44
N GLN A 31 0.06 -16.49 -6.06
CA GLN A 31 0.88 -16.43 -7.29
C GLN A 31 0.03 -16.03 -8.51
N GLU A 32 -1.21 -16.49 -8.59
CA GLU A 32 -2.10 -16.27 -9.74
C GLU A 32 -3.10 -15.11 -9.54
N ALA A 33 -2.95 -14.33 -8.46
CA ALA A 33 -3.95 -13.31 -8.13
C ALA A 33 -3.92 -12.10 -9.08
N VAL A 34 -2.82 -11.90 -9.81
CA VAL A 34 -2.66 -10.79 -10.74
C VAL A 34 -2.13 -11.32 -12.06
N ILE A 35 -3.04 -11.52 -13.01
CA ILE A 35 -2.83 -12.20 -14.31
C ILE A 35 -1.73 -11.51 -15.18
N HIS A 36 -1.31 -10.29 -14.83
CA HIS A 36 -0.36 -9.48 -15.61
C HIS A 36 0.75 -8.86 -14.74
N SER A 37 1.13 -9.50 -13.64
CA SER A 37 2.17 -8.99 -12.75
C SER A 37 3.18 -10.06 -12.39
N ASP A 38 4.46 -9.71 -12.49
CA ASP A 38 5.57 -10.57 -12.07
C ASP A 38 5.72 -10.63 -10.54
N TYR A 39 4.81 -9.99 -9.80
CA TYR A 39 4.76 -9.97 -8.34
C TYR A 39 3.72 -10.92 -7.79
N VAL A 40 4.06 -11.55 -6.67
CA VAL A 40 3.15 -12.42 -5.92
C VAL A 40 2.36 -11.58 -4.93
N LEU A 41 1.03 -11.63 -5.00
CA LEU A 41 0.19 -10.87 -4.08
C LEU A 41 0.38 -11.38 -2.64
N LEU A 42 0.82 -10.50 -1.74
CA LEU A 42 0.91 -10.76 -0.31
C LEU A 42 -0.34 -10.20 0.41
N LEU A 43 -1.16 -11.10 0.95
CA LEU A 43 -2.42 -10.76 1.61
C LEU A 43 -2.34 -11.03 3.12
N VAL A 44 -2.69 -10.03 3.93
CA VAL A 44 -2.91 -10.18 5.37
C VAL A 44 -4.39 -10.05 5.72
N ARG A 45 -4.88 -10.96 6.55
CA ARG A 45 -6.19 -10.86 7.19
C ARG A 45 -5.99 -10.44 8.64
N MET A 46 -6.58 -9.32 9.04
CA MET A 46 -6.45 -8.76 10.39
C MET A 46 -7.81 -8.59 11.05
N ARG A 47 -7.87 -8.69 12.39
CA ARG A 47 -9.04 -8.38 13.21
C ARG A 47 -8.84 -7.03 13.89
N LEU A 48 -9.32 -5.98 13.25
CA LEU A 48 -9.29 -4.61 13.78
C LEU A 48 -10.39 -3.77 13.14
N CYS A 49 -10.76 -2.67 13.79
CA CYS A 49 -11.68 -1.66 13.25
C CYS A 49 -10.86 -0.45 12.81
N LEU A 50 -10.89 -0.13 11.52
CA LEU A 50 -10.24 1.06 10.99
C LEU A 50 -11.18 2.26 11.11
N LYS A 51 -10.65 3.38 11.61
CA LYS A 51 -11.34 4.66 11.51
C LYS A 51 -11.15 5.22 10.11
N LYS A 52 -12.23 5.48 9.38
CA LYS A 52 -12.17 6.24 8.13
C LYS A 52 -11.81 7.69 8.47
N THR A 53 -10.61 8.11 8.13
CA THR A 53 -10.25 9.52 8.07
C THR A 53 -10.88 10.11 6.81
N ILE A 54 -12.02 10.78 6.98
CA ILE A 54 -12.49 11.74 5.97
C ILE A 54 -11.48 12.88 6.07
N GLY A 55 -10.63 13.04 5.04
CA GLY A 55 -9.71 14.15 5.01
C GLY A 55 -10.50 15.42 5.31
N LYS A 56 -10.07 16.21 6.31
CA LYS A 56 -10.51 17.61 6.32
C LYS A 56 -10.18 18.09 4.93
N ASN A 57 -11.17 18.54 4.15
CA ASN A 57 -10.88 19.32 2.96
C ASN A 57 -9.93 20.41 3.46
N MET A 58 -8.63 20.25 3.20
CA MET A 58 -7.74 21.38 3.26
C MET A 58 -8.32 22.23 2.16
N LYS A 59 -9.13 23.23 2.54
CA LYS A 59 -9.42 24.30 1.62
C LYS A 59 -8.03 24.70 1.16
N LEU A 60 -7.72 24.48 -0.12
CA LEU A 60 -6.74 25.32 -0.77
C LEU A 60 -7.32 26.72 -0.60
N GLN A 61 -6.99 27.38 0.51
CA GLN A 61 -7.04 28.82 0.54
C GLN A 61 -5.89 29.24 -0.36
N THR A 62 -6.08 29.09 -1.66
CA THR A 62 -5.32 29.86 -2.62
C THR A 62 -5.66 31.29 -2.26
N ASP A 63 -4.71 31.99 -1.66
CA ASP A 63 -4.86 33.41 -1.40
C ASP A 63 -5.06 34.09 -2.75
N ILE A 64 -6.30 34.46 -3.04
CA ILE A 64 -6.72 35.13 -4.28
C ILE A 64 -5.95 36.45 -4.48
N ARG A 65 -5.31 37.00 -3.44
CA ARG A 65 -4.42 38.16 -3.55
C ARG A 65 -3.14 37.82 -4.31
N LYS A 66 -2.69 36.56 -4.32
CA LYS A 66 -1.52 36.09 -5.09
C LYS A 66 -1.82 35.85 -6.58
N LEU A 67 -3.09 35.82 -6.98
CA LEU A 67 -3.54 35.66 -8.37
C LEU A 67 -3.60 36.99 -9.14
N LYS A 68 -3.24 38.12 -8.53
CA LYS A 68 -3.33 39.46 -9.14
C LYS A 68 -2.05 39.91 -9.86
N ASN A 69 -1.01 39.08 -9.93
CA ASN A 69 0.17 39.41 -10.71
C ASN A 69 -0.11 39.14 -12.19
N HIS A 70 -0.32 40.20 -12.95
CA HIS A 70 -0.55 40.17 -14.40
C HIS A 70 0.77 39.94 -15.20
N ASP A 71 1.90 39.69 -14.51
CA ASP A 71 3.25 39.59 -15.10
C ASP A 71 3.86 38.20 -14.96
N ILE A 72 3.07 37.15 -15.23
CA ILE A 72 3.62 35.80 -15.45
C ILE A 72 3.49 35.52 -16.95
N ARG A 73 4.61 35.71 -17.66
CA ARG A 73 4.87 35.15 -19.00
C ARG A 73 5.47 33.77 -18.87
#